data_AF-A0A5C6U173-F1
#
_entry.id   AF-A0A5C6U173-F1
#
_cell.length_a   1.000
_cell.length_b   1.000
_cell.length_c   1.000
_cell.angle_alpha   90.00
_cell.angle_beta   90.00
_cell.angle_gamma   90.00
#
_symmetry.space_group_name_H-M   'P 1'
#
loop_
_entity.id
_entity.type
_entity.pdbx_description
1 polymer ?
#
loop_
_entity_poly.entity_id
_entity_poly.type
_entity_poly.pdbx_seq_one_letter_code
_entity_poly.pdbx_strand_id
1 'polypeptide(L)'
;MADVPAALAEGAFTVTATAADAAGNSASANDAGSLDITAPTLTVDAPALTNDATPTITGTTSLPAGAISLVITDSAGASRP
;
A
#
# COMPACT_ATOMS: atom_id res chain seq x y z
N MET A 1 31.88 7.39 5.80
CA MET A 1 30.55 6.75 5.78
C MET A 1 29.57 7.83 5.37
N ALA A 2 28.92 7.69 4.22
CA ALA A 2 27.96 8.67 3.74
C ALA A 2 26.67 8.54 4.55
N ASP A 3 26.15 9.68 5.02
CA ASP A 3 24.86 9.76 5.68
C ASP A 3 23.78 9.43 4.65
N VAL A 4 22.94 8.44 4.95
CA VAL A 4 21.78 8.11 4.09
C VAL A 4 20.73 9.15 4.42
N PRO A 5 20.27 9.95 3.44
CA PRO A 5 19.23 10.94 3.69
C PRO A 5 18.03 10.28 4.38
N ALA A 6 17.51 10.91 5.44
CA ALA A 6 16.31 10.44 6.10
C ALA A 6 15.17 10.29 5.07
N ALA A 7 14.48 9.14 5.09
CA ALA A 7 13.35 8.90 4.22
C ALA A 7 12.26 9.95 4.44
N LEU A 8 11.62 10.40 3.37
CA LEU A 8 10.48 11.32 3.47
C LEU A 8 9.32 10.60 4.17
N ALA A 9 8.64 11.32 5.06
CA ALA A 9 7.42 10.84 5.71
C ALA A 9 6.25 10.76 4.72
N GLU A 10 5.24 9.97 5.07
CA GLU A 10 3.97 9.93 4.34
C GLU A 10 3.27 11.28 4.29
N GLY A 11 2.52 11.50 3.21
CA GLY A 11 1.70 12.68 3.02
C GLY A 11 2.16 13.57 1.87
N ALA A 12 1.67 14.80 1.86
CA ALA A 12 1.99 15.78 0.82
C ALA A 12 3.41 16.34 1.02
N PHE A 13 4.17 16.42 -0.08
CA PHE A 13 5.48 17.03 -0.11
C PHE A 13 5.58 18.05 -1.24
N THR A 14 6.39 19.08 -1.03
CA THR A 14 6.66 20.13 -2.04
C THR A 14 8.15 20.24 -2.25
N VAL A 15 8.58 20.18 -3.50
CA VAL A 15 9.96 20.39 -3.93
C VAL A 15 10.06 21.80 -4.50
N THR A 16 11.03 22.58 -4.02
CA THR A 16 11.33 23.91 -4.55
C THR A 16 12.72 23.91 -5.14
N ALA A 17 12.83 24.20 -6.43
CA ALA A 17 14.09 24.39 -7.14
C ALA A 17 14.31 25.88 -7.39
N THR A 18 15.48 26.39 -7.02
CA THR A 18 15.88 27.78 -7.29
C THR A 18 17.11 27.78 -8.18
N ALA A 19 17.02 28.44 -9.33
CA ALA A 19 18.15 28.68 -10.22
C ALA A 19 18.53 30.16 -10.13
N ALA A 20 19.83 30.42 -9.95
CA ALA A 20 20.40 31.76 -9.99
C ALA A 20 21.47 31.83 -11.09
N ASP A 21 21.50 32.91 -11.84
CA ASP A 21 22.54 33.17 -12.83
C ASP A 21 23.68 34.05 -12.25
N ALA A 22 24.79 34.15 -12.99
CA ALA A 22 25.95 34.95 -12.57
C ALA A 22 25.70 36.47 -12.61
N ALA A 23 24.60 36.92 -13.23
CA ALA A 23 24.18 38.32 -13.25
C ALA A 23 23.29 38.69 -12.05
N GLY A 24 22.94 37.71 -11.20
CA GLY A 24 22.14 37.91 -9.99
C GLY A 24 20.64 37.70 -10.17
N ASN A 25 20.17 37.24 -11.33
CA ASN A 25 18.75 36.90 -11.51
C ASN A 25 18.47 35.53 -10.91
N SER A 26 17.38 35.41 -10.16
CA SER A 26 16.94 34.14 -9.58
C SER A 26 15.53 33.82 -10.05
N ALA A 27 15.30 32.55 -10.37
CA ALA A 27 13.98 32.00 -10.67
C ALA A 27 13.75 30.77 -9.80
N SER A 28 12.54 30.61 -9.28
CA SER A 28 12.13 29.44 -8.51
C SER A 28 10.99 28.71 -9.18
N ALA A 29 11.02 27.38 -9.15
CA ALA A 29 9.93 26.51 -9.55
C ALA A 29 9.59 25.56 -8.39
N ASN A 30 8.31 25.25 -8.25
CA ASN A 30 7.79 24.35 -7.23
C ASN A 30 6.98 23.23 -7.86
N ASP A 31 7.15 22.03 -7.33
CA ASP A 31 6.41 20.84 -7.71
C ASP A 31 5.87 20.15 -6.45
N ALA A 32 4.64 19.64 -6.50
CA ALA A 32 3.97 19.05 -5.36
C ALA A 32 3.59 17.60 -5.68
N GLY A 33 3.78 16.73 -4.69
CA GLY A 33 3.43 15.31 -4.76
C GLY A 33 2.88 14.80 -3.45
N SER A 34 2.45 13.54 -3.47
CA SER A 34 2.05 12.79 -2.28
C SER A 34 2.81 11.48 -2.23
N LEU A 35 3.31 11.14 -1.05
CA LEU A 35 3.97 9.88 -0.79
C LEU A 35 3.04 9.00 0.05
N ASP A 36 2.70 7.83 -0.48
CA ASP A 36 1.98 6.77 0.21
C ASP A 36 2.87 5.53 0.26
N ILE A 37 3.34 5.18 1.45
CA ILE A 37 4.15 3.97 1.70
C ILE A 37 3.39 2.98 2.59
N THR A 38 2.10 3.22 2.83
CA THR A 38 1.28 2.35 3.66
C THR A 38 0.87 1.17 2.82
N ALA A 39 1.48 0.01 3.13
CA ALA A 39 1.08 -1.23 2.49
C ALA A 39 -0.37 -1.58 2.86
N PRO A 40 -1.16 -2.13 1.91
CA PRO A 40 -2.48 -2.62 2.23
C PRO A 40 -2.40 -3.79 3.21
N THR A 41 -3.37 -3.86 4.12
CA THR A 41 -3.53 -4.98 5.04
C THR A 41 -4.61 -5.93 4.53
N LEU A 42 -4.39 -7.24 4.67
CA LEU A 42 -5.37 -8.29 4.40
C LEU A 42 -5.27 -9.36 5.48
N THR A 43 -6.39 -9.66 6.12
CA THR A 43 -6.49 -10.76 7.09
C THR A 43 -7.65 -11.66 6.69
N VAL A 44 -7.46 -12.95 6.87
CA VAL A 44 -8.49 -13.97 6.66
C VAL A 44 -8.54 -14.82 7.92
N ASP A 45 -9.71 -14.87 8.54
CA ASP A 45 -10.02 -15.74 9.65
C ASP A 45 -10.64 -17.03 9.11
N ALA A 46 -9.83 -18.09 9.13
CA ALA A 46 -10.27 -19.39 8.70
C ALA A 46 -11.08 -20.05 9.84
N PRO A 47 -12.30 -20.53 9.58
CA PRO A 47 -13.08 -21.21 10.59
C PRO A 47 -12.39 -22.50 11.03
N ALA A 48 -12.65 -22.91 12.28
CA ALA A 48 -12.16 -24.17 12.80
C ALA A 48 -12.63 -25.33 11.91
N LEU A 49 -11.78 -26.36 11.74
CA LEU A 49 -12.16 -27.59 11.05
C LEU A 49 -13.24 -28.30 11.88
N THR A 50 -14.48 -28.13 11.47
CA THR A 50 -15.66 -28.80 12.02
C THR A 50 -16.34 -29.59 10.89
N ASN A 51 -17.32 -30.44 11.24
CA ASN A 51 -18.16 -31.12 10.24
C ASN A 51 -19.24 -30.20 9.63
N ASP A 52 -19.07 -28.88 9.75
CA ASP A 52 -19.94 -27.90 9.12
C ASP A 52 -19.67 -27.86 7.62
N ALA A 53 -20.70 -28.18 6.83
CA ALA A 53 -20.64 -28.12 5.37
C ALA A 53 -20.71 -26.68 4.82
N THR A 54 -20.96 -25.69 5.69
CA THR A 54 -21.12 -24.26 5.38
C THR A 54 -20.25 -23.36 6.27
N PRO A 55 -18.91 -23.53 6.24
CA PRO A 55 -18.01 -22.70 7.04
C PRO A 55 -18.12 -21.22 6.64
N THR A 56 -18.27 -20.34 7.63
CA THR A 56 -18.19 -18.89 7.40
C THR A 56 -16.72 -18.45 7.48
N ILE A 57 -16.19 -17.91 6.38
CA ILE A 57 -14.85 -17.31 6.31
C ILE A 57 -15.03 -15.80 6.45
N THR A 58 -14.39 -15.21 7.46
CA THR A 58 -14.39 -13.75 7.64
C THR A 58 -13.00 -13.19 7.44
N GLY A 59 -12.87 -11.87 7.27
CA GLY A 59 -11.60 -11.22 7.03
C GLY A 59 -11.75 -9.71 6.94
N THR A 60 -10.64 -8.99 7.05
CA THR A 60 -10.61 -7.53 6.88
C THR A 60 -9.54 -7.15 5.87
N THR A 61 -9.82 -6.13 5.06
CA THR A 61 -8.84 -5.57 4.10
C THR A 61 -8.89 -4.05 4.11
N SER A 62 -7.75 -3.42 3.83
CA SER A 62 -7.67 -2.00 3.50
C SER A 62 -7.54 -1.74 1.99
N LEU A 63 -7.68 -2.79 1.17
CA LEU A 63 -7.72 -2.66 -0.29
C LEU A 63 -9.07 -2.09 -0.77
N PRO A 64 -9.10 -1.43 -1.95
CA PRO A 64 -10.34 -1.01 -2.58
C PRO A 64 -11.33 -2.17 -2.77
N ALA A 65 -12.62 -1.84 -2.77
CA ALA A 65 -13.68 -2.81 -3.03
C ALA A 65 -13.45 -3.54 -4.36
N GLY A 66 -13.57 -4.87 -4.35
CA GLY A 66 -13.39 -5.73 -5.53
C GLY A 66 -11.96 -6.23 -5.78
N ALA A 67 -10.99 -5.87 -4.94
CA ALA A 67 -9.60 -6.36 -5.05
C ALA A 67 -9.34 -7.72 -4.35
N ILE A 68 -10.37 -8.33 -3.75
CA ILE A 68 -10.24 -9.58 -3.00
C ILE A 68 -10.74 -10.75 -3.85
N SER A 69 -9.90 -11.77 -4.02
CA SER A 69 -10.29 -13.09 -4.53
C SER A 69 -10.08 -14.12 -3.42
N LEU A 70 -11.09 -14.93 -3.15
CA LEU A 70 -11.01 -16.03 -2.19
C LEU A 70 -10.97 -17.34 -2.98
N VAL A 71 -10.10 -18.26 -2.59
CA VAL A 71 -10.08 -19.61 -3.15
C VAL A 71 -10.19 -20.59 -2.00
N ILE A 72 -11.24 -21.41 -2.01
CA ILE A 72 -11.48 -22.44 -1.01
C ILE A 72 -10.92 -23.75 -1.55
N THR A 73 -9.96 -24.35 -0.84
CA THR A 73 -9.40 -25.67 -1.18
C THR A 73 -9.91 -26.70 -0.19
N ASP A 74 -10.50 -27.79 -0.68
CA ASP A 74 -10.96 -28.89 0.16
C ASP A 74 -9.85 -29.89 0.52
N SER A 75 -10.17 -30.87 1.35
CA SER A 75 -9.23 -31.91 1.81
C SER A 75 -8.76 -32.86 0.70
N ALA A 76 -9.45 -32.91 -0.43
CA ALA A 76 -9.06 -33.65 -1.62
C ALA A 76 -8.21 -32.79 -2.59
N GLY A 77 -7.96 -31.53 -2.25
CA GLY A 77 -7.18 -30.59 -3.05
C GLY A 77 -7.99 -29.89 -4.16
N ALA A 78 -9.32 -30.04 -4.19
CA ALA A 78 -10.14 -29.33 -5.16
C ALA A 78 -10.34 -27.88 -4.72
N SER A 79 -10.06 -26.95 -5.63
CA SER A 79 -10.15 -25.50 -5.38
C SER A 79 -11.38 -24.92 -6.06
N ARG A 80 -12.15 -24.09 -5.33
CA ARG A 80 -13.29 -23.34 -5.88
C ARG A 80 -13.05 -21.84 -5.62
N PRO A 81 -13.23 -20.98 -6.65
CA PRO A 81 -13.19 -19.53 -6.47
C PRO A 81 -14.44 -19.02 -5.74
#